data_AF-A0A7V2W318-F1
#
_entry.id   AF-A0A7V2W318-F1
#
_cell.length_a   1.000
_cell.length_b   1.000
_cell.length_c   1.000
_cell.angle_alpha   90.00
_cell.angle_beta   90.00
_cell.angle_gamma   90.00
#
_symmetry.space_group_name_H-M   'P 1'
#
loop_
_entity.id
_entity.type
_entity.pdbx_description
1 polymer ?
#
loop_
_entity_poly.entity_id
_entity_poly.type
_entity_poly.pdbx_seq_one_letter_code
_entity_poly.pdbx_strand_id
1 'polypeptide(L)'
;MDQSVVGSDAENKLIAILKILSESSEPLGSITIARRLEQDGIFLSERAVRYHLKIADERGYTEPGGRDGRMITPRGRREVKEALAPQHLGFVREKLELMAYHTTFNPEKRTGQLAINTSLISSESFKKALSAMKDAFKASLCVSRLVAVAREGEKLGSVLVPEGKTGLATVCSASINGVLLKAGVPTEFRFGGILEIADFEPRRFVAIIDYAGTSLDPSEQYIRARMTSVGQAARTGSGKILGVFRTLPAPARGVVEERLAMLKRAGIGGVYALGHTSESLYQIPVAMNRIGMVQLGGLNPVAAAVEAGIEIENIAESGLIDFGELKDFSEL
;
A
#
# COMPACT_ATOMS: atom_id res chain seq x y z
N MET A 1 -14.74 36.12 -20.86
CA MET A 1 -13.65 35.31 -20.28
C MET A 1 -14.22 34.60 -19.07
N ASP A 2 -14.17 33.29 -19.10
CA ASP A 2 -14.98 32.39 -18.28
C ASP A 2 -14.55 32.43 -16.81
N GLN A 3 -15.47 32.77 -15.91
CA GLN A 3 -15.20 32.85 -14.45
C GLN A 3 -14.86 31.48 -13.84
N SER A 4 -15.13 30.38 -14.56
CA SER A 4 -14.79 29.01 -14.17
C SER A 4 -13.28 28.73 -14.15
N VAL A 5 -12.50 29.36 -15.04
CA VAL A 5 -11.06 29.09 -15.22
C VAL A 5 -10.22 29.78 -14.13
N VAL A 6 -10.64 30.97 -13.67
CA VAL A 6 -9.92 31.75 -12.64
C VAL A 6 -10.07 31.13 -11.25
N GLY A 7 -11.20 30.47 -10.97
CA GLY A 7 -11.43 29.74 -9.71
C GLY A 7 -10.52 28.54 -9.54
N SER A 8 -10.28 27.79 -10.63
CA SER A 8 -9.42 26.59 -10.62
C SER A 8 -7.95 26.91 -10.35
N ASP A 9 -7.42 28.02 -10.89
CA ASP A 9 -6.02 28.41 -10.69
C ASP A 9 -5.73 28.87 -9.25
N ALA A 10 -6.65 29.65 -8.65
CA ALA A 10 -6.53 30.09 -7.26
C ALA A 10 -6.65 28.91 -6.28
N GLU A 11 -7.48 27.92 -6.59
CA GLU A 11 -7.65 26.70 -5.81
C GLU A 11 -6.41 25.80 -5.90
N ASN A 12 -5.87 25.58 -7.11
CA ASN A 12 -4.62 24.83 -7.29
C ASN A 12 -3.45 25.45 -6.51
N LYS A 13 -3.33 26.78 -6.52
CA LYS A 13 -2.31 27.53 -5.75
C LYS A 13 -2.50 27.38 -4.24
N LEU A 14 -3.73 27.38 -3.76
CA LEU A 14 -4.06 27.13 -2.36
C LEU A 14 -3.66 25.71 -1.94
N ILE A 15 -3.99 24.70 -2.76
CA ILE A 15 -3.63 23.30 -2.50
C ILE A 15 -2.11 23.10 -2.48
N ALA A 16 -1.37 23.72 -3.40
CA ALA A 16 0.09 23.67 -3.40
C ALA A 16 0.71 24.24 -2.11
N ILE A 17 0.16 25.35 -1.60
CA ILE A 17 0.58 25.93 -0.31
C ILE A 17 0.30 24.96 0.84
N LEU A 18 -0.90 24.36 0.87
CA LEU A 18 -1.26 23.39 1.90
C LEU A 18 -0.38 22.13 1.82
N LYS A 19 -0.01 21.66 0.62
CA LYS A 19 0.91 20.54 0.44
C LYS A 19 2.26 20.80 1.13
N ILE A 20 2.87 21.96 0.87
CA ILE A 20 4.14 22.36 1.51
C ILE A 20 4.01 22.43 3.04
N LEU A 21 2.88 22.94 3.55
CA LEU A 21 2.62 22.98 4.98
C LEU A 21 2.43 21.58 5.59
N SER A 22 1.90 20.63 4.82
CA SER A 22 1.72 19.25 5.26
C SER A 22 3.02 18.47 5.47
N GLU A 23 4.08 18.88 4.78
CA GLU A 23 5.42 18.29 4.84
C GLU A 23 6.29 18.87 5.97
N SER A 24 5.79 19.88 6.70
CA SER A 24 6.51 20.54 7.80
C SER A 24 5.93 20.18 9.17
N SER A 25 6.80 19.96 10.15
CA SER A 25 6.45 19.87 11.57
C SER A 25 6.52 21.22 12.29
N GLU A 26 7.08 22.25 11.65
CA GLU A 26 7.23 23.60 12.19
C GLU A 26 6.41 24.63 11.40
N PRO A 27 5.98 25.74 12.03
CA PRO A 27 5.22 26.77 11.34
C PRO A 27 6.02 27.41 10.21
N LEU A 28 5.45 27.49 9.01
CA LEU A 28 6.11 28.09 7.86
C LEU A 28 5.54 29.49 7.55
N GLY A 29 6.45 30.45 7.38
CA GLY A 29 6.11 31.80 6.91
C GLY A 29 6.01 31.89 5.39
N SER A 30 5.42 32.98 4.90
CA SER A 30 5.14 33.21 3.48
C SER A 30 6.39 33.20 2.58
N ILE A 31 7.54 33.63 3.09
CA ILE A 31 8.83 33.63 2.36
C ILE A 31 9.30 32.20 2.10
N THR A 32 9.29 31.35 3.13
CA THR A 32 9.73 29.95 3.02
C THR A 32 8.81 29.16 2.09
N ILE A 33 7.50 29.40 2.20
CA ILE A 33 6.51 28.77 1.33
C ILE A 33 6.72 29.20 -0.13
N ALA A 34 6.87 30.50 -0.41
CA ALA A 34 7.12 31.01 -1.75
C ALA A 34 8.37 30.37 -2.40
N ARG A 35 9.47 30.28 -1.64
CA ARG A 35 10.71 29.64 -2.13
C ARG A 35 10.53 28.16 -2.46
N ARG A 36 9.77 27.42 -1.64
CA ARG A 36 9.49 25.99 -1.89
C ARG A 36 8.57 25.82 -3.11
N LEU A 37 7.57 26.67 -3.27
CA LEU A 37 6.72 26.67 -4.46
C LEU A 37 7.54 26.90 -5.74
N GLU A 38 8.54 27.78 -5.71
CA GLU A 38 9.41 28.01 -6.87
C GLU A 38 10.24 26.78 -7.24
N GLN A 39 10.65 25.96 -6.26
CA GLN A 39 11.33 24.67 -6.51
C GLN A 39 10.43 23.68 -7.23
N ASP A 40 9.11 23.76 -7.00
CA ASP A 40 8.08 22.97 -7.67
C ASP A 40 7.57 23.62 -8.97
N GLY A 41 8.21 24.70 -9.44
CA GLY A 41 7.85 25.40 -10.67
C GLY A 41 6.64 26.34 -10.54
N ILE A 42 6.17 26.62 -9.32
CA ILE A 42 5.03 27.49 -9.02
C ILE A 42 5.53 28.85 -8.51
N PHE A 43 5.37 29.90 -9.32
CA PHE A 43 5.84 31.24 -8.96
C PHE A 43 4.74 32.05 -8.29
N LEU A 44 4.88 32.29 -6.98
CA LEU A 44 4.00 33.18 -6.22
C LEU A 44 4.80 34.19 -5.41
N SER A 45 4.42 35.46 -5.51
CA SER A 45 4.97 36.49 -4.62
C SER A 45 4.59 36.21 -3.17
N GLU A 46 5.42 36.66 -2.23
CA GLU A 46 5.15 36.54 -0.80
C GLU A 46 3.77 37.12 -0.41
N ARG A 47 3.36 38.23 -1.04
CA ARG A 47 2.03 38.83 -0.84
C ARG A 47 0.91 37.92 -1.32
N ALA A 48 1.08 37.24 -2.45
CA ALA A 48 0.11 36.27 -2.95
C ALA A 48 0.02 35.04 -2.04
N VAL A 49 1.15 34.55 -1.52
CA VAL A 49 1.15 33.48 -0.52
C VAL A 49 0.38 33.88 0.74
N ARG A 50 0.61 35.08 1.28
CA ARG A 50 -0.17 35.60 2.43
C ARG A 50 -1.66 35.66 2.16
N TYR A 51 -2.06 36.05 0.94
CA TYR A 51 -3.46 36.09 0.55
C TYR A 51 -4.11 34.70 0.59
N HIS A 52 -3.45 33.68 0.02
CA HIS A 52 -3.93 32.30 0.08
C HIS A 52 -3.91 31.72 1.50
N LEU A 53 -2.91 32.05 2.33
CA LEU A 53 -2.89 31.63 3.73
C LEU A 53 -4.08 32.20 4.52
N LYS A 54 -4.50 33.44 4.23
CA LYS A 54 -5.70 34.00 4.85
C LYS A 54 -6.97 33.21 4.48
N ILE A 55 -7.09 32.80 3.21
CA ILE A 55 -8.19 31.94 2.75
C ILE A 55 -8.12 30.57 3.44
N ALA A 56 -6.91 30.01 3.59
CA ALA A 56 -6.70 28.75 4.30
C ALA A 56 -7.11 28.83 5.78
N ASP A 57 -6.78 29.94 6.45
CA ASP A 57 -7.16 30.23 7.82
C ASP A 57 -8.70 30.33 7.94
N GLU A 58 -9.36 31.07 7.04
CA GLU A 58 -10.82 31.21 6.98
C GLU A 58 -11.55 29.88 6.72
N ARG A 59 -10.96 28.99 5.92
CA ARG A 59 -11.51 27.64 5.65
C ARG A 59 -11.16 26.62 6.75
N GLY A 60 -10.35 27.00 7.74
CA GLY A 60 -9.88 26.12 8.83
C GLY A 60 -8.89 25.05 8.37
N TYR A 61 -8.19 25.29 7.25
CA TYR A 61 -7.13 24.39 6.75
C TYR A 61 -5.78 24.66 7.42
N THR A 62 -5.56 25.87 7.90
CA THR A 62 -4.35 26.28 8.61
C THR A 62 -4.69 26.97 9.93
N GLU A 63 -3.72 26.97 10.82
CA GLU A 63 -3.75 27.71 12.08
C GLU A 63 -2.44 28.50 12.27
N PRO A 64 -2.47 29.67 12.93
CA PRO A 64 -1.27 30.45 13.20
C PRO A 64 -0.28 29.71 14.11
N GLY A 65 1.00 29.77 13.80
CA GLY A 65 2.08 29.25 14.64
C GLY A 65 3.32 30.13 14.57
N GLY A 66 3.89 30.48 15.73
CA GLY A 66 5.06 31.38 15.81
C GLY A 66 4.75 32.81 15.32
N ARG A 67 5.78 33.52 14.81
CA ARG A 67 5.65 34.88 14.27
C ARG A 67 5.39 34.80 12.76
N ASP A 68 4.15 35.07 12.34
CA ASP A 68 3.66 35.04 10.96
C ASP A 68 3.64 33.68 10.23
N GLY A 69 3.94 32.58 10.92
CA GLY A 69 3.90 31.22 10.38
C GLY A 69 2.52 30.57 10.44
N ARG A 70 2.27 29.59 9.57
CA ARG A 70 1.08 28.72 9.62
C ARG A 70 1.48 27.27 9.80
N MET A 71 0.65 26.54 10.54
CA MET A 71 0.62 25.09 10.60
C MET A 71 -0.61 24.59 9.87
N ILE A 72 -0.51 23.44 9.22
CA ILE A 72 -1.69 22.80 8.63
C ILE A 72 -2.51 22.09 9.70
N THR A 73 -3.83 22.22 9.64
CA THR A 73 -4.75 21.49 10.51
C THR A 73 -5.02 20.08 9.99
N PRO A 74 -5.59 19.17 10.79
CA PRO A 74 -6.07 17.88 10.29
C PRO A 74 -7.08 18.00 9.13
N ARG A 75 -7.89 19.06 9.12
CA ARG A 75 -8.81 19.35 8.02
C ARG A 75 -8.06 19.77 6.76
N GLY A 76 -7.06 20.64 6.87
CA GLY A 76 -6.21 21.03 5.73
C GLY A 76 -5.45 19.83 5.15
N ARG A 77 -4.96 18.92 5.99
CA ARG A 77 -4.33 17.67 5.53
C ARG A 77 -5.29 16.78 4.74
N ARG A 78 -6.56 16.70 5.16
CA ARG A 78 -7.61 15.99 4.41
C ARG A 78 -7.90 16.67 3.07
N GLU A 79 -8.03 17.99 3.05
CA GLU A 79 -8.25 18.76 1.83
C GLU A 79 -7.14 18.52 0.80
N VAL A 80 -5.87 18.60 1.20
CA VAL A 80 -4.73 18.30 0.32
C VAL A 80 -4.84 16.88 -0.26
N LYS A 81 -5.16 15.90 0.59
CA LYS A 81 -5.31 14.51 0.16
C LYS A 81 -6.43 14.33 -0.87
N GLU A 82 -7.57 14.98 -0.66
CA GLU A 82 -8.76 14.89 -1.53
C GLU A 82 -8.55 15.66 -2.84
N ALA A 83 -8.07 16.90 -2.78
CA ALA A 83 -7.87 17.75 -3.94
C ALA A 83 -6.75 17.25 -4.89
N LEU A 84 -5.71 16.61 -4.33
CA LEU A 84 -4.65 16.00 -5.12
C LEU A 84 -4.99 14.58 -5.61
N ALA A 85 -6.14 14.00 -5.22
CA ALA A 85 -6.50 12.64 -5.60
C ALA A 85 -6.48 12.36 -7.12
N PRO A 86 -6.89 13.27 -8.02
CA PRO A 86 -6.73 13.08 -9.47
C PRO A 86 -5.28 13.18 -9.96
N GLN A 87 -4.44 13.98 -9.27
CA GLN A 87 -3.01 14.09 -9.56
C GLN A 87 -2.21 12.89 -9.01
N HIS A 88 -2.83 12.10 -8.12
CA HIS A 88 -2.29 10.87 -7.55
C HIS A 88 -2.63 9.60 -8.38
N LEU A 89 -3.04 9.74 -9.64
CA LEU A 89 -3.14 8.57 -10.53
C LEU A 89 -1.76 7.94 -10.70
N GLY A 90 -1.62 6.67 -10.33
CA GLY A 90 -0.33 5.98 -10.32
C GLY A 90 0.42 6.04 -8.98
N PHE A 91 -0.11 6.77 -7.98
CA PHE A 91 0.51 6.88 -6.66
C PHE A 91 0.69 5.52 -5.98
N VAL A 92 -0.27 4.60 -6.16
CA VAL A 92 -0.15 3.23 -5.62
C VAL A 92 1.02 2.51 -6.26
N ARG A 93 1.21 2.65 -7.57
CA ARG A 93 2.38 2.08 -8.27
C ARG A 93 3.68 2.65 -7.70
N GLU A 94 3.79 3.97 -7.61
CA GLU A 94 4.98 4.65 -7.08
C GLU A 94 5.28 4.21 -5.65
N LYS A 95 4.26 4.12 -4.79
CA LYS A 95 4.40 3.67 -3.41
C LYS A 95 4.88 2.22 -3.33
N LEU A 96 4.35 1.33 -4.16
CA LEU A 96 4.82 -0.06 -4.26
C LEU A 96 6.27 -0.15 -4.73
N GLU A 97 6.66 0.65 -5.72
CA GLU A 97 8.03 0.71 -6.23
C GLU A 97 9.00 1.22 -5.16
N LEU A 98 8.63 2.27 -4.41
CA LEU A 98 9.40 2.77 -3.27
C LEU A 98 9.53 1.72 -2.15
N MET A 99 8.43 1.02 -1.82
CA MET A 99 8.48 -0.07 -0.82
C MET A 99 9.42 -1.20 -1.25
N ALA A 100 9.39 -1.59 -2.52
CA ALA A 100 10.32 -2.57 -3.06
C ALA A 100 11.77 -2.05 -3.03
N TYR A 101 12.00 -0.79 -3.40
CA TYR A 101 13.32 -0.17 -3.39
C TYR A 101 13.96 -0.12 -1.99
N HIS A 102 13.17 0.26 -0.98
CA HIS A 102 13.61 0.37 0.41
C HIS A 102 13.65 -0.96 1.16
N THR A 103 13.05 -2.03 0.63
CA THR A 103 13.22 -3.38 1.19
C THR A 103 14.70 -3.77 1.16
N THR A 104 15.24 -4.14 2.32
CA THR A 104 16.66 -4.52 2.50
C THR A 104 16.84 -6.00 2.84
N PHE A 105 15.74 -6.75 2.92
CA PHE A 105 15.77 -8.15 3.34
C PHE A 105 16.69 -9.03 2.48
N ASN A 106 17.59 -9.73 3.16
CA ASN A 106 18.44 -10.77 2.58
C ASN A 106 17.91 -12.15 3.02
N PRO A 107 17.36 -12.97 2.09
CA PRO A 107 16.76 -14.26 2.44
C PRO A 107 17.76 -15.33 2.88
N GLU A 108 19.04 -15.21 2.51
CA GLU A 108 20.09 -16.13 2.96
C GLU A 108 20.48 -15.86 4.41
N LYS A 109 20.66 -14.59 4.76
CA LYS A 109 21.04 -14.16 6.12
C LYS A 109 19.84 -14.07 7.06
N ARG A 110 18.62 -13.98 6.51
CA ARG A 110 17.36 -13.71 7.25
C ARG A 110 17.44 -12.43 8.07
N THR A 111 17.99 -11.37 7.48
CA THR A 111 18.15 -10.06 8.10
C THR A 111 17.73 -8.94 7.16
N GLY A 112 17.47 -7.76 7.71
CA GLY A 112 16.99 -6.59 6.98
C GLY A 112 15.48 -6.45 7.06
N GLN A 113 14.99 -5.46 6.33
CA GLN A 113 13.61 -4.98 6.46
C GLN A 113 12.73 -5.45 5.33
N LEU A 114 11.49 -5.78 5.66
CA LEU A 114 10.42 -6.18 4.76
C LEU A 114 9.32 -5.11 4.72
N ALA A 115 8.68 -4.96 3.56
CA ALA A 115 7.47 -4.17 3.43
C ALA A 115 6.27 -4.89 4.06
N ILE A 116 5.43 -4.15 4.76
CA ILE A 116 4.22 -4.65 5.45
C ILE A 116 2.96 -3.88 5.06
N ASN A 117 1.82 -4.49 5.37
CA ASN A 117 0.52 -3.83 5.47
C ASN A 117 0.09 -3.85 6.94
N THR A 118 -0.60 -2.81 7.40
CA THR A 118 -1.08 -2.71 8.79
C THR A 118 -2.59 -2.72 8.81
N SER A 119 -3.16 -3.55 9.67
CA SER A 119 -4.59 -3.66 9.90
C SER A 119 -4.90 -3.25 11.34
N LEU A 120 -5.75 -2.25 11.52
CA LEU A 120 -6.18 -1.76 12.83
C LEU A 120 -7.50 -2.42 13.20
N ILE A 121 -7.48 -3.15 14.31
CA ILE A 121 -8.58 -3.98 14.78
C ILE A 121 -8.97 -3.51 16.18
N SER A 122 -10.26 -3.49 16.53
CA SER A 122 -10.67 -3.29 17.93
C SER A 122 -9.96 -4.30 18.84
N SER A 123 -9.37 -3.85 19.94
CA SER A 123 -8.67 -4.72 20.90
C SER A 123 -9.59 -5.82 21.44
N GLU A 124 -10.89 -5.56 21.58
CA GLU A 124 -11.90 -6.54 22.01
C GLU A 124 -12.17 -7.62 20.95
N SER A 125 -12.07 -7.25 19.67
CA SER A 125 -12.32 -8.15 18.54
C SER A 125 -11.07 -8.87 18.04
N PHE A 126 -9.88 -8.50 18.53
CA PHE A 126 -8.61 -8.99 18.03
C PHE A 126 -8.49 -10.52 18.04
N LYS A 127 -8.84 -11.18 19.15
CA LYS A 127 -8.81 -12.66 19.24
C LYS A 127 -9.78 -13.33 18.26
N LYS A 128 -10.97 -12.75 18.07
CA LYS A 128 -11.94 -13.25 17.08
C LYS A 128 -11.38 -13.10 15.66
N ALA A 129 -10.69 -12.00 15.40
CA ALA A 129 -10.03 -11.75 14.12
C ALA A 129 -8.97 -12.81 13.84
N LEU A 130 -8.06 -13.06 14.78
CA LEU A 130 -7.05 -14.13 14.65
C LEU A 130 -7.70 -15.50 14.38
N SER A 131 -8.78 -15.84 15.10
CA SER A 131 -9.50 -17.10 14.84
C SER A 131 -10.05 -17.19 13.42
N ALA A 132 -10.57 -16.09 12.86
CA ALA A 132 -11.09 -16.06 11.50
C ALA A 132 -9.99 -16.14 10.43
N MET A 133 -8.79 -15.62 10.72
CA MET A 133 -7.63 -15.65 9.81
C MET A 133 -6.95 -17.03 9.74
N LYS A 134 -7.18 -17.91 10.72
CA LYS A 134 -6.44 -19.16 10.92
C LYS A 134 -6.43 -20.07 9.69
N ASP A 135 -7.58 -20.26 9.06
CA ASP A 135 -7.72 -21.12 7.88
C ASP A 135 -6.92 -20.55 6.69
N ALA A 136 -6.93 -19.23 6.49
CA ALA A 136 -6.20 -18.58 5.41
C ALA A 136 -4.68 -18.75 5.57
N PHE A 137 -4.14 -18.56 6.78
CA PHE A 137 -2.72 -18.82 7.06
C PHE A 137 -2.35 -20.30 6.93
N LYS A 138 -3.23 -21.22 7.34
CA LYS A 138 -3.02 -22.67 7.22
C LYS A 138 -3.01 -23.12 5.76
N ALA A 139 -3.90 -22.56 4.94
CA ALA A 139 -3.98 -22.82 3.51
C ALA A 139 -2.90 -22.06 2.68
N SER A 140 -1.97 -21.36 3.34
CA SER A 140 -0.94 -20.54 2.68
C SER A 140 -1.51 -19.49 1.71
N LEU A 141 -2.71 -18.99 1.95
CA LEU A 141 -3.32 -17.87 1.22
C LEU A 141 -2.78 -16.54 1.74
N CYS A 142 -1.47 -16.42 1.89
CA CYS A 142 -0.77 -15.27 2.43
C CYS A 142 0.63 -15.16 1.79
N VAL A 143 1.24 -13.97 1.86
CA VAL A 143 2.64 -13.80 1.40
C VAL A 143 3.62 -14.51 2.33
N SER A 144 3.36 -14.45 3.63
CA SER A 144 4.12 -15.10 4.67
C SER A 144 3.20 -15.38 5.87
N ARG A 145 3.55 -16.39 6.68
CA ARG A 145 2.93 -16.62 7.98
C ARG A 145 3.47 -15.69 9.06
N LEU A 146 4.54 -14.95 8.75
CA LEU A 146 5.17 -14.01 9.65
C LEU A 146 4.33 -12.75 9.79
N VAL A 147 4.10 -12.36 11.03
CA VAL A 147 3.27 -11.21 11.42
C VAL A 147 3.92 -10.47 12.58
N ALA A 148 3.55 -9.20 12.77
CA ALA A 148 3.86 -8.44 13.98
C ALA A 148 2.58 -7.84 14.54
N VAL A 149 2.58 -7.58 15.86
CA VAL A 149 1.45 -7.00 16.57
C VAL A 149 1.94 -5.82 17.37
N ALA A 150 1.21 -4.72 17.30
CA ALA A 150 1.44 -3.53 18.10
C ALA A 150 0.16 -3.16 18.86
N ARG A 151 0.32 -2.76 20.11
CA ARG A 151 -0.74 -2.23 20.96
C ARG A 151 -0.86 -0.73 20.78
N GLU A 152 -1.89 -0.17 21.39
CA GLU A 152 -2.09 1.27 21.52
C GLU A 152 -0.79 2.03 21.85
N GLY A 153 -0.53 3.10 21.10
CA GLY A 153 0.66 3.95 21.26
C GLY A 153 1.94 3.39 20.63
N GLU A 154 1.97 2.11 20.25
CA GLU A 154 3.08 1.49 19.54
C GLU A 154 2.94 1.68 18.01
N LYS A 155 4.00 1.37 17.26
CA LYS A 155 4.06 1.56 15.81
C LYS A 155 4.27 0.25 15.05
N LEU A 156 3.68 0.17 13.86
CA LEU A 156 4.00 -0.82 12.84
C LEU A 156 4.31 -0.08 11.53
N GLY A 157 5.57 -0.09 11.13
CA GLY A 157 6.05 0.74 10.03
C GLY A 157 5.80 2.22 10.31
N SER A 158 5.05 2.88 9.43
CA SER A 158 4.68 4.30 9.59
C SER A 158 3.38 4.52 10.37
N VAL A 159 2.68 3.46 10.77
CA VAL A 159 1.36 3.54 11.41
C VAL A 159 1.50 3.53 12.93
N LEU A 160 0.99 4.58 13.59
CA LEU A 160 0.79 4.62 15.04
C LEU A 160 -0.56 3.97 15.36
N VAL A 161 -0.56 2.98 16.26
CA VAL A 161 -1.79 2.31 16.67
C VAL A 161 -2.59 3.22 17.61
N PRO A 162 -3.84 3.58 17.27
CA PRO A 162 -4.65 4.50 18.07
C PRO A 162 -5.23 3.82 19.32
N GLU A 163 -5.81 4.64 20.20
CA GLU A 163 -6.47 4.18 21.43
C GLU A 163 -7.59 3.17 21.15
N GLY A 164 -7.64 2.12 21.99
CA GLY A 164 -8.64 1.05 21.87
C GLY A 164 -8.47 0.11 20.67
N LYS A 165 -7.36 0.23 19.92
CA LYS A 165 -7.05 -0.65 18.79
C LYS A 165 -5.80 -1.50 19.05
N THR A 166 -5.72 -2.60 18.31
CA THR A 166 -4.52 -3.43 18.14
C THR A 166 -4.17 -3.44 16.66
N GLY A 167 -2.91 -3.14 16.34
CA GLY A 167 -2.37 -3.22 14.99
C GLY A 167 -1.84 -4.62 14.70
N LEU A 168 -2.16 -5.16 13.51
CA LEU A 168 -1.59 -6.38 12.96
C LEU A 168 -0.85 -6.05 11.67
N ALA A 169 0.45 -6.39 11.61
CA ALA A 169 1.24 -6.30 10.40
C ALA A 169 1.27 -7.64 9.67
N THR A 170 1.05 -7.61 8.35
CA THR A 170 1.24 -8.75 7.44
C THR A 170 2.25 -8.40 6.36
N VAL A 171 3.07 -9.35 5.92
CA VAL A 171 4.09 -9.11 4.88
C VAL A 171 3.42 -8.73 3.55
N CYS A 172 3.87 -7.63 2.96
CA CYS A 172 3.44 -7.19 1.63
C CYS A 172 4.23 -7.92 0.53
N SER A 173 3.57 -8.25 -0.59
CA SER A 173 4.21 -8.88 -1.75
C SER A 173 5.32 -8.04 -2.37
N ALA A 174 5.31 -6.71 -2.17
CA ALA A 174 6.39 -5.81 -2.56
C ALA A 174 7.75 -6.19 -1.96
N SER A 175 7.76 -6.89 -0.83
CA SER A 175 8.99 -7.45 -0.24
C SER A 175 9.69 -8.43 -1.18
N ILE A 176 8.93 -9.27 -1.88
CA ILE A 176 9.47 -10.21 -2.89
C ILE A 176 10.10 -9.40 -4.03
N ASN A 177 9.41 -8.35 -4.47
CA ASN A 177 9.91 -7.47 -5.53
C ASN A 177 11.19 -6.74 -5.12
N GLY A 178 11.32 -6.34 -3.84
CA GLY A 178 12.54 -5.75 -3.33
C GLY A 178 13.73 -6.70 -3.39
N VAL A 179 13.56 -7.96 -3.00
CA VAL A 179 14.60 -8.99 -3.13
C VAL A 179 14.98 -9.24 -4.60
N LEU A 180 13.98 -9.31 -5.50
CA LEU A 180 14.23 -9.43 -6.94
C LEU A 180 14.99 -8.23 -7.49
N LEU A 181 14.62 -7.01 -7.07
CA LEU A 181 15.28 -5.78 -7.48
C LEU A 181 16.75 -5.76 -7.03
N LYS A 182 17.07 -6.19 -5.79
CA LYS A 182 18.45 -6.31 -5.32
C LYS A 182 19.25 -7.40 -6.04
N ALA A 183 18.57 -8.37 -6.65
CA ALA A 183 19.18 -9.35 -7.55
C ALA A 183 19.30 -8.84 -9.01
N GLY A 184 19.02 -7.56 -9.28
CA GLY A 184 19.10 -6.97 -10.60
C GLY A 184 17.89 -7.25 -11.50
N VAL A 185 16.78 -7.76 -10.95
CA VAL A 185 15.57 -8.09 -11.70
C VAL A 185 14.50 -7.02 -11.50
N PRO A 186 14.27 -6.14 -12.50
CA PRO A 186 13.20 -5.17 -12.42
C PRO A 186 11.84 -5.86 -12.52
N THR A 187 10.89 -5.43 -11.69
CA THR A 187 9.50 -5.90 -11.75
C THR A 187 8.58 -4.76 -12.12
N GLU A 188 7.65 -4.99 -13.05
CA GLU A 188 6.58 -4.04 -13.33
C GLU A 188 5.31 -4.39 -12.56
N PHE A 189 4.80 -3.36 -11.86
CA PHE A 189 3.64 -3.42 -11.00
C PHE A 189 2.38 -3.11 -11.82
N ARG A 190 1.71 -4.15 -12.37
CA ARG A 190 0.56 -3.96 -13.27
C ARG A 190 -0.75 -3.67 -12.54
N PHE A 191 -1.29 -4.63 -11.79
CA PHE A 191 -2.58 -4.44 -11.11
C PHE A 191 -2.75 -5.31 -9.86
N GLY A 192 -3.68 -4.89 -9.01
CA GLY A 192 -4.29 -5.72 -7.97
C GLY A 192 -5.67 -6.19 -8.41
N GLY A 193 -6.07 -7.39 -8.00
CA GLY A 193 -7.30 -8.02 -8.50
C GLY A 193 -7.87 -9.10 -7.60
N ILE A 194 -9.03 -9.60 -8.02
CA ILE A 194 -9.67 -10.77 -7.44
C ILE A 194 -9.34 -11.98 -8.31
N LEU A 195 -8.61 -12.94 -7.75
CA LEU A 195 -8.28 -14.22 -8.35
C LEU A 195 -9.32 -15.26 -7.90
N GLU A 196 -10.01 -15.85 -8.87
CA GLU A 196 -10.92 -16.97 -8.63
C GLU A 196 -10.11 -18.26 -8.44
N ILE A 197 -10.37 -18.95 -7.34
CA ILE A 197 -9.85 -20.28 -7.02
C ILE A 197 -10.99 -21.29 -7.19
N ALA A 198 -10.73 -22.40 -7.86
CA ALA A 198 -11.63 -23.54 -8.02
C ALA A 198 -10.81 -24.82 -7.91
N ASP A 199 -11.31 -25.79 -7.14
CA ASP A 199 -10.63 -27.09 -6.92
C ASP A 199 -9.18 -26.95 -6.45
N PHE A 200 -8.93 -26.01 -5.53
CA PHE A 200 -7.61 -25.64 -4.99
C PHE A 200 -6.64 -25.02 -6.00
N GLU A 201 -7.09 -24.77 -7.23
CA GLU A 201 -6.28 -24.22 -8.31
C GLU A 201 -6.78 -22.82 -8.74
N PRO A 202 -5.89 -21.93 -9.16
CA PRO A 202 -6.23 -20.60 -9.65
C PRO A 202 -6.77 -20.69 -11.07
N ARG A 203 -7.90 -20.03 -11.32
CA ARG A 203 -8.59 -20.10 -12.61
C ARG A 203 -8.38 -18.87 -13.47
N ARG A 204 -8.83 -17.70 -12.99
CA ARG A 204 -8.73 -16.42 -13.70
C ARG A 204 -8.86 -15.24 -12.75
N PHE A 205 -8.40 -14.07 -13.17
CA PHE A 205 -8.82 -12.83 -12.55
C PHE A 205 -10.24 -12.48 -12.97
N VAL A 206 -11.11 -12.14 -12.01
CA VAL A 206 -12.51 -11.76 -12.24
C VAL A 206 -12.78 -10.28 -12.02
N ALA A 207 -11.82 -9.57 -11.41
CA ALA A 207 -11.79 -8.11 -11.30
C ALA A 207 -10.33 -7.66 -11.19
N ILE A 208 -9.98 -6.55 -11.86
CA ILE A 208 -8.64 -5.96 -11.83
C ILE A 208 -8.74 -4.43 -11.75
N ILE A 209 -7.81 -3.80 -11.03
CA ILE A 209 -7.60 -2.35 -11.03
C ILE A 209 -6.12 -2.11 -11.31
N ASP A 210 -5.83 -1.47 -12.43
CA ASP A 210 -4.46 -1.12 -12.83
C ASP A 210 -3.86 -0.10 -11.87
N TYR A 211 -2.64 -0.38 -11.38
CA TYR A 211 -1.96 0.48 -10.43
C TYR A 211 -1.61 1.85 -11.02
N ALA A 212 -1.39 1.94 -12.33
CA ALA A 212 -1.15 3.21 -13.02
C ALA A 212 -2.43 4.06 -13.13
N GLY A 213 -3.61 3.43 -13.05
CA GLY A 213 -4.91 4.08 -13.22
C GLY A 213 -5.67 4.33 -11.93
N THR A 214 -5.04 4.18 -10.76
CA THR A 214 -5.70 4.33 -9.46
C THR A 214 -4.89 5.16 -8.48
N SER A 215 -5.61 5.86 -7.59
CA SER A 215 -5.06 6.56 -6.41
C SER A 215 -5.35 5.81 -5.10
N LEU A 216 -6.09 4.71 -5.17
CA LEU A 216 -6.48 3.87 -4.02
C LEU A 216 -5.96 2.44 -4.21
N ASP A 217 -5.48 1.82 -3.12
CA ASP A 217 -5.02 0.43 -3.17
C ASP A 217 -6.19 -0.51 -3.54
N PRO A 218 -6.06 -1.31 -4.61
CA PRO A 218 -7.09 -2.26 -5.03
C PRO A 218 -7.49 -3.26 -3.94
N SER A 219 -6.55 -3.74 -3.13
CA SER A 219 -6.83 -4.76 -2.12
C SER A 219 -7.75 -4.22 -1.03
N GLU A 220 -7.48 -3.00 -0.55
CA GLU A 220 -8.36 -2.30 0.38
C GLU A 220 -9.76 -2.13 -0.20
N GLN A 221 -9.86 -1.72 -1.47
CA GLN A 221 -11.15 -1.52 -2.15
C GLN A 221 -11.96 -2.82 -2.24
N TYR A 222 -11.32 -3.93 -2.64
CA TYR A 222 -12.00 -5.22 -2.76
C TYR A 222 -12.44 -5.79 -1.43
N ILE A 223 -11.64 -5.65 -0.37
CA ILE A 223 -12.02 -6.04 0.99
C ILE A 223 -13.23 -5.21 1.44
N ARG A 224 -13.15 -3.89 1.30
CA ARG A 224 -14.24 -2.97 1.70
C ARG A 224 -15.53 -3.25 0.95
N ALA A 225 -15.44 -3.57 -0.33
CA ALA A 225 -16.56 -3.95 -1.19
C ALA A 225 -17.06 -5.38 -0.95
N ARG A 226 -16.46 -6.13 -0.01
CA ARG A 226 -16.80 -7.54 0.33
C ARG A 226 -16.78 -8.45 -0.91
N MET A 227 -15.79 -8.25 -1.79
CA MET A 227 -15.66 -9.00 -3.05
C MET A 227 -14.84 -10.31 -2.91
N THR A 228 -14.28 -10.58 -1.72
CA THR A 228 -13.48 -11.76 -1.43
C THR A 228 -14.30 -12.85 -0.71
N SER A 229 -13.82 -14.09 -0.82
CA SER A 229 -14.26 -15.24 -0.03
C SER A 229 -13.05 -16.12 0.34
N VAL A 230 -12.03 -15.50 0.92
CA VAL A 230 -10.77 -16.15 1.31
C VAL A 230 -11.01 -17.27 2.31
N GLY A 231 -11.90 -17.09 3.29
CA GLY A 231 -12.23 -18.14 4.25
C GLY A 231 -12.86 -19.36 3.57
N GLN A 232 -13.70 -19.15 2.55
CA GLN A 232 -14.29 -20.23 1.75
C GLN A 232 -13.22 -20.93 0.90
N ALA A 233 -12.36 -20.17 0.23
CA ALA A 233 -11.26 -20.70 -0.57
C ALA A 233 -10.32 -21.56 0.29
N ALA A 234 -9.99 -21.12 1.50
CA ALA A 234 -9.14 -21.85 2.44
C ALA A 234 -9.74 -23.21 2.87
N ARG A 235 -11.06 -23.27 3.09
CA ARG A 235 -11.73 -24.48 3.58
C ARG A 235 -12.14 -25.47 2.49
N THR A 236 -12.52 -24.96 1.32
CA THR A 236 -13.17 -25.76 0.28
C THR A 236 -12.38 -25.86 -1.01
N GLY A 237 -11.27 -25.11 -1.13
CA GLY A 237 -10.53 -25.00 -2.39
C GLY A 237 -11.27 -24.17 -3.45
N SER A 238 -12.40 -23.55 -3.12
CA SER A 238 -13.18 -22.72 -4.05
C SER A 238 -13.54 -21.38 -3.42
N GLY A 239 -13.27 -20.29 -4.12
CA GLY A 239 -13.57 -18.95 -3.64
C GLY A 239 -12.82 -17.85 -4.38
N LYS A 240 -12.81 -16.66 -3.81
CA LYS A 240 -12.21 -15.46 -4.41
C LYS A 240 -11.18 -14.87 -3.46
N ILE A 241 -9.93 -14.77 -3.91
CA ILE A 241 -8.83 -14.23 -3.11
C ILE A 241 -8.25 -12.99 -3.75
N LEU A 242 -7.54 -12.19 -2.95
CA LEU A 242 -6.71 -11.11 -3.46
C LEU A 242 -5.48 -11.69 -4.15
N GLY A 243 -5.24 -11.25 -5.38
CA GLY A 243 -4.04 -11.54 -6.14
C GLY A 243 -3.50 -10.27 -6.79
N VAL A 244 -2.20 -10.21 -6.98
CA VAL A 244 -1.56 -9.13 -7.73
C VAL A 244 -0.80 -9.71 -8.91
N PHE A 245 -0.76 -8.96 -10.00
CA PHE A 245 -0.10 -9.37 -11.22
C PHE A 245 1.10 -8.47 -11.51
N ARG A 246 2.22 -9.13 -11.77
CA ARG A 246 3.49 -8.50 -12.11
C ARG A 246 4.00 -9.04 -13.43
N THR A 247 4.88 -8.28 -14.05
CA THR A 247 5.64 -8.78 -15.21
C THR A 247 7.12 -8.50 -15.04
N LEU A 248 7.93 -9.43 -15.52
CA LEU A 248 9.39 -9.43 -15.37
C LEU A 248 10.03 -9.71 -16.74
N PRO A 249 11.30 -9.31 -16.98
CA PRO A 249 12.03 -9.73 -18.17
C PRO A 249 12.16 -11.26 -18.23
N ALA A 250 11.83 -11.86 -19.38
CA ALA A 250 11.91 -13.32 -19.54
C ALA A 250 13.32 -13.90 -19.30
N PRO A 251 14.43 -13.24 -19.73
CA PRO A 251 15.78 -13.74 -19.44
C PRO A 251 16.11 -13.85 -17.94
N ALA A 252 15.38 -13.13 -17.08
CA ALA A 252 15.61 -13.17 -15.64
C ALA A 252 15.01 -14.40 -14.94
N ARG A 253 14.31 -15.30 -15.67
CA ARG A 253 13.56 -16.42 -15.09
C ARG A 253 14.39 -17.26 -14.11
N GLY A 254 15.61 -17.66 -14.49
CA GLY A 254 16.46 -18.50 -13.64
C GLY A 254 16.81 -17.80 -12.32
N VAL A 255 17.16 -16.52 -12.37
CA VAL A 255 17.44 -15.70 -11.17
C VAL A 255 16.19 -15.56 -10.31
N VAL A 256 15.02 -15.33 -10.93
CA VAL A 256 13.74 -15.25 -10.22
C VAL A 256 13.48 -16.56 -9.46
N GLU A 257 13.52 -17.71 -10.14
CA GLU A 257 13.25 -19.01 -9.52
C GLU A 257 14.21 -19.31 -8.34
N GLU A 258 15.50 -18.99 -8.49
CA GLU A 258 16.49 -19.11 -7.42
C GLU A 258 16.12 -18.26 -6.19
N ARG A 259 15.81 -16.98 -6.41
CA ARG A 259 15.46 -16.05 -5.31
C ARG A 259 14.13 -16.40 -4.66
N LEU A 260 13.15 -16.87 -5.43
CA LEU A 260 11.88 -17.36 -4.89
C LEU A 260 12.09 -18.60 -4.01
N ALA A 261 12.99 -19.52 -4.39
CA ALA A 261 13.32 -20.67 -3.55
C ALA A 261 13.99 -20.25 -2.23
N MET A 262 14.87 -19.24 -2.25
CA MET A 262 15.47 -18.67 -1.03
C MET A 262 14.42 -18.02 -0.13
N LEU A 263 13.55 -17.19 -0.69
CA LEU A 263 12.45 -16.54 0.03
C LEU A 263 11.53 -17.58 0.69
N LYS A 264 11.18 -18.64 -0.04
CA LYS A 264 10.35 -19.73 0.50
C LYS A 264 10.99 -20.40 1.71
N ARG A 265 12.32 -20.66 1.67
CA ARG A 265 13.09 -21.19 2.83
C ARG A 265 13.16 -20.21 4.00
N ALA A 266 12.97 -18.92 3.76
CA ALA A 266 12.88 -17.89 4.80
C ALA A 266 11.44 -17.64 5.28
N GLY A 267 10.46 -18.45 4.83
CA GLY A 267 9.06 -18.32 5.25
C GLY A 267 8.23 -17.33 4.42
N ILE A 268 8.74 -16.86 3.27
CA ILE A 268 8.06 -15.92 2.37
C ILE A 268 7.69 -16.67 1.08
N GLY A 269 6.44 -17.12 0.99
CA GLY A 269 5.92 -18.01 -0.05
C GLY A 269 4.89 -17.37 -0.98
N GLY A 270 4.87 -16.04 -1.09
CA GLY A 270 3.78 -15.29 -1.73
C GLY A 270 3.69 -15.33 -3.25
N VAL A 271 4.48 -16.14 -3.97
CA VAL A 271 4.31 -16.33 -5.41
C VAL A 271 3.45 -17.55 -5.67
N TYR A 272 2.29 -17.33 -6.26
CA TYR A 272 1.34 -18.38 -6.58
C TYR A 272 1.71 -19.07 -7.91
N ALA A 273 2.07 -18.29 -8.93
CA ALA A 273 2.45 -18.83 -10.23
C ALA A 273 3.42 -17.93 -10.99
N LEU A 274 4.26 -18.56 -11.82
CA LEU A 274 5.20 -17.92 -12.74
C LEU A 274 4.96 -18.47 -14.15
N GLY A 275 4.38 -17.65 -15.02
CA GLY A 275 4.03 -18.02 -16.39
C GLY A 275 5.26 -18.16 -17.30
N HIS A 276 5.05 -18.67 -18.52
CA HIS A 276 6.10 -18.79 -19.53
C HIS A 276 6.31 -17.48 -20.32
N THR A 277 7.35 -17.47 -21.16
CA THR A 277 7.75 -16.29 -21.93
C THR A 277 6.68 -15.89 -22.93
N SER A 278 6.16 -14.67 -22.78
CA SER A 278 5.12 -14.07 -23.63
C SER A 278 3.79 -14.84 -23.65
N GLU A 279 3.59 -15.77 -22.71
CA GLU A 279 2.35 -16.52 -22.57
C GLU A 279 1.39 -15.83 -21.61
N SER A 280 0.10 -15.89 -21.93
CA SER A 280 -0.94 -15.37 -21.03
C SER A 280 -0.99 -16.21 -19.76
N LEU A 281 -1.24 -15.56 -18.62
CA LEU A 281 -1.34 -16.23 -17.32
C LEU A 281 -2.67 -15.82 -16.67
N TYR A 282 -3.53 -16.80 -16.37
CA TYR A 282 -4.87 -16.58 -15.79
C TYR A 282 -5.72 -15.56 -16.55
N GLN A 283 -5.72 -15.70 -17.89
CA GLN A 283 -6.43 -14.83 -18.85
C GLN A 283 -5.86 -13.41 -18.97
N ILE A 284 -4.67 -13.18 -18.45
CA ILE A 284 -3.99 -11.90 -18.55
C ILE A 284 -2.91 -11.99 -19.63
N PRO A 285 -2.98 -11.16 -20.68
CA PRO A 285 -1.95 -11.15 -21.72
C PRO A 285 -0.62 -10.63 -21.17
N VAL A 286 0.48 -11.25 -21.60
CA VAL A 286 1.85 -10.88 -21.25
C VAL A 286 2.58 -10.43 -22.51
N ALA A 287 3.28 -9.29 -22.42
CA ALA A 287 4.00 -8.71 -23.55
C ALA A 287 5.19 -9.59 -23.99
N MET A 288 5.65 -9.36 -25.22
CA MET A 288 6.81 -10.04 -25.79
C MET A 288 8.05 -9.91 -24.89
N ASN A 289 8.81 -10.99 -24.75
CA ASN A 289 10.04 -11.07 -23.94
C ASN A 289 9.84 -10.84 -22.44
N ARG A 290 8.62 -11.07 -21.94
CA ARG A 290 8.30 -10.97 -20.51
C ARG A 290 7.64 -12.24 -19.99
N ILE A 291 7.68 -12.42 -18.69
CA ILE A 291 6.96 -13.47 -17.98
C ILE A 291 5.93 -12.83 -17.04
N GLY A 292 4.76 -13.43 -16.94
CA GLY A 292 3.75 -13.07 -15.94
C GLY A 292 4.06 -13.71 -14.60
N MET A 293 3.85 -12.97 -13.51
CA MET A 293 3.98 -13.49 -12.15
C MET A 293 2.74 -13.10 -11.34
N VAL A 294 2.11 -14.10 -10.73
CA VAL A 294 0.94 -13.93 -9.87
C VAL A 294 1.38 -14.11 -8.43
N GLN A 295 1.16 -13.08 -7.62
CA GLN A 295 1.48 -13.11 -6.20
C GLN A 295 0.20 -13.01 -5.38
N LEU A 296 0.23 -13.62 -4.20
CA LEU A 296 -0.83 -13.53 -3.21
C LEU A 296 -0.86 -12.14 -2.58
N GLY A 297 -2.06 -11.60 -2.34
CA GLY A 297 -2.23 -10.39 -1.55
C GLY A 297 -1.86 -10.61 -0.08
N GLY A 298 -1.05 -9.72 0.50
CA GLY A 298 -0.66 -9.78 1.92
C GLY A 298 -1.85 -9.67 2.88
N LEU A 299 -2.92 -9.01 2.45
CA LEU A 299 -4.15 -8.79 3.22
C LEU A 299 -5.17 -9.94 3.11
N ASN A 300 -4.87 -11.04 2.41
CA ASN A 300 -5.80 -12.16 2.29
C ASN A 300 -6.27 -12.73 3.64
N PRO A 301 -5.39 -12.99 4.63
CA PRO A 301 -5.86 -13.44 5.94
C PRO A 301 -6.81 -12.42 6.58
N VAL A 302 -6.46 -11.13 6.50
CA VAL A 302 -7.30 -10.05 7.05
C VAL A 302 -8.66 -9.98 6.37
N ALA A 303 -8.71 -10.20 5.05
CA ALA A 303 -9.97 -10.29 4.31
C ALA A 303 -10.89 -11.38 4.89
N ALA A 304 -10.35 -12.54 5.30
CA ALA A 304 -11.13 -13.59 5.96
C ALA A 304 -11.73 -13.15 7.31
N ALA A 305 -11.05 -12.26 8.06
CA ALA A 305 -11.62 -11.67 9.27
C ALA A 305 -12.75 -10.68 8.95
N VAL A 306 -12.61 -9.87 7.89
CA VAL A 306 -13.68 -8.97 7.43
C VAL A 306 -14.89 -9.74 6.91
N GLU A 307 -14.68 -10.87 6.22
CA GLU A 307 -15.71 -11.80 5.79
C GLU A 307 -16.50 -12.38 6.98
N ALA A 308 -15.84 -12.57 8.13
CA ALA A 308 -16.47 -13.01 9.39
C ALA A 308 -17.20 -11.88 10.14
N GLY A 309 -17.34 -10.69 9.54
CA GLY A 309 -18.09 -9.56 10.10
C GLY A 309 -17.28 -8.67 11.04
N ILE A 310 -15.95 -8.81 11.07
CA ILE A 310 -15.09 -8.00 11.93
C ILE A 310 -14.71 -6.72 11.20
N GLU A 311 -14.95 -5.57 11.83
CA GLU A 311 -14.53 -4.28 11.30
C GLU A 311 -13.03 -4.08 11.47
N ILE A 312 -12.36 -3.83 10.34
CA ILE A 312 -10.91 -3.65 10.27
C ILE A 312 -10.62 -2.48 9.33
N GLU A 313 -9.79 -1.55 9.80
CA GLU A 313 -9.22 -0.51 8.95
C GLU A 313 -7.89 -1.01 8.40
N ASN A 314 -7.81 -1.14 7.07
CA ASN A 314 -6.62 -1.63 6.39
C ASN A 314 -5.81 -0.47 5.84
N ILE A 315 -4.50 -0.53 6.03
CA ILE A 315 -3.54 0.43 5.50
C ILE A 315 -2.50 -0.39 4.73
N ALA A 316 -2.68 -0.49 3.42
CA ALA A 316 -1.74 -1.17 2.54
C ALA A 316 -0.43 -0.38 2.42
N GLU A 317 0.67 -1.10 2.21
CA GLU A 317 2.01 -0.52 2.03
C GLU A 317 2.37 0.44 3.17
N SER A 318 2.17 -0.01 4.41
CA SER A 318 2.23 0.80 5.63
C SER A 318 3.66 1.00 6.17
N GLY A 319 4.67 0.76 5.33
CA GLY A 319 6.07 0.95 5.66
C GLY A 319 6.85 -0.37 5.75
N LEU A 320 7.96 -0.30 6.47
CA LEU A 320 8.93 -1.37 6.62
C LEU A 320 9.02 -1.82 8.07
N ILE A 321 9.38 -3.08 8.28
CA ILE A 321 9.67 -3.65 9.60
C ILE A 321 10.90 -4.54 9.51
N ASP A 322 11.69 -4.62 10.59
CA ASP A 322 12.81 -5.56 10.63
C ASP A 322 12.30 -7.00 10.70
N PHE A 323 12.93 -7.89 9.93
CA PHE A 323 12.54 -9.30 9.86
C PHE A 323 12.52 -9.97 11.24
N GLY A 324 13.43 -9.59 12.13
CA GLY A 324 13.52 -10.14 13.49
C GLY A 324 12.39 -9.73 14.43
N GLU A 325 11.58 -8.73 14.08
CA GLU A 325 10.40 -8.33 14.85
C GLU A 325 9.16 -9.15 14.49
N LEU A 326 9.20 -9.88 13.37
CA LEU A 326 8.12 -10.74 12.93
C LEU A 326 8.21 -12.11 13.60
N LYS A 327 7.04 -12.67 13.92
CA LYS A 327 6.89 -14.03 14.49
C LYS A 327 5.86 -14.83 13.72
N ASP A 328 5.87 -16.16 13.85
CA ASP A 328 4.87 -16.97 13.17
C ASP A 328 3.48 -16.68 13.74
N PHE A 329 2.48 -16.61 12.87
CA PHE A 329 1.08 -16.41 13.26
C PHE A 329 0.59 -17.38 14.34
N SER A 330 1.14 -18.61 14.42
CA SER A 330 0.75 -19.57 15.47
C SER A 330 1.17 -19.16 16.89
N GLU A 331 2.04 -18.16 17.02
CA GLU A 331 2.49 -17.61 18.30
C GLU A 331 1.58 -16.47 18.81
N LEU A 332 0.51 -16.15 18.10
CA LEU A 332 -0.52 -15.17 18.47
C LEU A 332 -1.74 -15.80 19.15
#